data_AF-A0A7D4IAP6-F1
#
_entry.id   AF-A0A7D4IAP6-F1
#
_cell.length_a   1.000
_cell.length_b   1.000
_cell.length_c   1.000
_cell.angle_alpha   90.00
_cell.angle_beta   90.00
_cell.angle_gamma   90.00
#
_symmetry.space_group_name_H-M   'P 1'
#
loop_
_entity.id
_entity.type
_entity.pdbx_description
1 polymer ?
#
loop_
_entity_poly.entity_id
_entity_poly.type
_entity_poly.pdbx_seq_one_letter_code
_entity_poly.pdbx_strand_id
1 'polypeptide(L)'
;MTDQQQKFMIRPAGPEDAGLLEDLLMRTYESTWMPEMTAQRDRQFRASGKTGQYVRTRGNLFMVCDIDGVQAGMADWENDFIWALHVHPARQGQGVGGALLAWMEAAIRAAGFARARLETDSFNTRSRQFYGKHGYAETDTYPDEEWDSGFTTILLEKPLPA
;
A
#
# COMPACT_ATOMS: atom_id res chain seq x y z
N MET A 1 -10.82 20.30 24.36
CA MET A 1 -9.54 19.58 24.33
C MET A 1 -9.33 19.11 22.90
N THR A 2 -8.43 19.80 22.20
CA THR A 2 -7.80 19.50 20.89
C THR A 2 -8.65 18.84 19.81
N ASP A 3 -9.38 19.70 19.09
CA ASP A 3 -9.83 19.45 17.72
C ASP A 3 -8.64 19.65 16.77
N GLN A 4 -7.77 18.63 16.67
CA GLN A 4 -6.81 18.54 15.57
C GLN A 4 -7.41 17.64 14.51
N GLN A 5 -8.36 18.20 13.74
CA GLN A 5 -8.74 17.60 12.48
C GLN A 5 -7.54 17.73 11.52
N GLN A 6 -6.59 16.82 11.68
CA GLN A 6 -5.47 16.63 10.77
C GLN A 6 -6.10 16.41 9.39
N LYS A 7 -6.00 17.41 8.51
CA LYS A 7 -6.80 17.46 7.29
C LYS A 7 -6.15 16.57 6.24
N PHE A 8 -6.24 15.25 6.44
CA PHE A 8 -5.94 14.28 5.40
C PHE A 8 -6.77 14.63 4.17
N MET A 9 -6.11 14.89 3.06
CA MET A 9 -6.77 15.06 1.77
C MET A 9 -6.50 13.84 0.93
N ILE A 10 -7.53 13.04 0.65
CA ILE A 10 -7.43 11.90 -0.25
C ILE A 10 -7.97 12.35 -1.61
N ARG A 11 -7.16 12.22 -2.66
CA ARG A 11 -7.49 12.64 -4.03
C ARG A 11 -6.91 11.67 -5.07
N PRO A 12 -7.48 11.59 -6.28
CA PRO A 12 -6.83 10.91 -7.38
C PRO A 12 -5.44 11.49 -7.66
N ALA A 13 -4.51 10.64 -8.05
CA ALA A 13 -3.20 11.07 -8.53
C ALA A 13 -3.33 11.76 -9.90
N GLY A 14 -2.61 12.86 -10.07
CA GLY A 14 -2.39 13.52 -11.35
C GLY A 14 -1.07 13.11 -12.00
N PRO A 15 -0.85 13.42 -13.29
CA PRO A 15 0.42 13.16 -13.97
C PRO A 15 1.63 13.77 -13.26
N GLU A 16 1.45 14.89 -12.56
CA GLU A 16 2.45 15.58 -11.76
C GLU A 16 2.92 14.77 -10.53
N ASP A 17 2.11 13.82 -10.04
CA ASP A 17 2.44 13.02 -8.87
C ASP A 17 3.40 11.86 -9.21
N ALA A 18 3.63 11.55 -10.49
CA ALA A 18 4.39 10.35 -10.90
C ALA A 18 5.77 10.25 -10.23
N GLY A 19 6.52 11.35 -10.18
CA GLY A 19 7.82 11.37 -9.51
C GLY A 19 7.73 11.16 -7.99
N LEU A 20 6.70 11.70 -7.35
CA LEU A 20 6.46 11.51 -5.91
C LEU A 20 6.01 10.09 -5.58
N LEU A 21 5.17 9.49 -6.44
CA LEU A 21 4.74 8.10 -6.32
C LEU A 21 5.91 7.12 -6.43
N GLU A 22 6.80 7.31 -7.40
CA GLU A 22 8.01 6.50 -7.55
C GLU A 22 8.93 6.66 -6.32
N ASP A 23 9.15 7.89 -5.84
CA ASP A 23 9.96 8.15 -4.64
C ASP A 23 9.37 7.48 -3.39
N LEU A 24 8.05 7.60 -3.18
CA LEU A 24 7.36 6.97 -2.06
C LEU A 24 7.46 5.43 -2.10
N LEU A 25 7.23 4.83 -3.27
CA LEU A 25 7.39 3.39 -3.47
C LEU A 25 8.82 2.94 -3.15
N MET A 26 9.84 3.67 -3.62
CA MET A 26 11.23 3.33 -3.34
C MET A 26 11.60 3.52 -1.86
N ARG A 27 11.10 4.55 -1.18
CA ARG A 27 11.33 4.73 0.27
C ARG A 27 10.71 3.63 1.12
N THR A 28 9.52 3.17 0.74
CA THR A 28 8.87 2.06 1.43
C THR A 28 9.57 0.73 1.14
N TYR A 29 10.00 0.50 -0.11
CA TYR A 29 10.90 -0.59 -0.48
C TYR A 29 12.16 -0.61 0.40
N GLU A 30 12.87 0.51 0.50
CA GLU A 30 14.12 0.65 1.26
C GLU A 30 13.98 0.40 2.75
N SER A 31 12.85 0.81 3.32
CA SER A 31 12.61 0.68 4.77
C SER A 31 12.03 -0.68 5.17
N THR A 32 11.37 -1.39 4.25
CA THR A 32 10.60 -2.60 4.59
C THR A 32 11.16 -3.85 3.93
N TRP A 33 11.45 -3.83 2.62
CA TRP A 33 11.85 -5.02 1.86
C TRP A 33 13.36 -5.15 1.72
N MET A 34 14.06 -4.05 1.44
CA MET A 34 15.53 -4.06 1.24
C MET A 34 16.31 -4.71 2.40
N PRO A 35 15.97 -4.50 3.69
CA PRO A 35 16.69 -5.15 4.80
C PRO A 35 16.60 -6.68 4.80
N GLU A 36 15.55 -7.22 4.19
CA GLU A 36 15.26 -8.66 4.12
C GLU A 36 15.80 -9.29 2.84
N MET A 37 16.24 -8.48 1.88
CA MET A 37 16.75 -8.93 0.59
C MET A 37 18.24 -9.24 0.61
N THR A 38 18.66 -10.18 -0.24
CA THR A 38 20.08 -10.32 -0.57
C THR A 38 20.54 -9.15 -1.42
N ALA A 39 21.83 -8.79 -1.33
CA ALA A 39 22.41 -7.72 -2.15
C ALA A 39 22.27 -7.97 -3.67
N GLN A 40 22.16 -9.24 -4.10
CA GLN A 40 21.91 -9.57 -5.50
C GLN A 40 20.47 -9.25 -5.90
N ARG A 41 19.48 -9.65 -5.09
CA ARG A 41 18.06 -9.38 -5.35
C ARG A 41 17.75 -7.89 -5.30
N ASP A 42 18.33 -7.15 -4.36
CA ASP A 42 18.18 -5.69 -4.31
C ASP A 42 18.68 -5.02 -5.61
N ARG A 43 19.88 -5.41 -6.08
CA ARG A 43 20.40 -4.90 -7.36
C ARG A 43 19.50 -5.24 -8.54
N GLN A 44 18.95 -6.46 -8.58
CA GLN A 44 18.04 -6.89 -9.64
C GLN A 44 16.73 -6.11 -9.61
N PHE A 45 16.12 -5.94 -8.44
CA PHE A 45 14.90 -5.16 -8.27
C PHE A 45 15.10 -3.71 -8.75
N ARG A 46 16.18 -3.05 -8.31
CA ARG A 46 16.49 -1.66 -8.72
C ARG A 46 16.75 -1.54 -10.22
N ALA A 47 17.42 -2.53 -10.82
CA ALA A 47 17.68 -2.55 -12.27
C ALA A 47 16.44 -2.90 -13.12
N SER A 48 15.43 -3.55 -12.53
CA SER A 48 14.25 -4.04 -13.25
C SER A 48 13.35 -2.93 -13.82
N GLY A 49 13.37 -1.74 -13.22
CA GLY A 49 12.45 -0.66 -13.56
C GLY A 49 10.99 -0.93 -13.20
N LYS A 50 10.69 -2.00 -12.45
CA LYS A 50 9.32 -2.40 -12.05
C LYS A 50 8.56 -1.25 -11.37
N THR A 51 9.19 -0.51 -10.45
CA THR A 51 8.55 0.63 -9.77
C THR A 51 8.07 1.70 -10.74
N GLY A 52 8.93 2.15 -11.65
CA GLY A 52 8.54 3.16 -12.65
C GLY A 52 7.55 2.60 -13.66
N GLN A 53 7.63 1.31 -14.00
CA GLN A 53 6.62 0.67 -14.85
C GLN A 53 5.25 0.65 -14.17
N TYR A 54 5.19 0.30 -12.89
CA TYR A 54 3.96 0.29 -12.10
C TYR A 54 3.30 1.67 -12.07
N VAL A 55 4.08 2.73 -11.80
CA VAL A 55 3.58 4.11 -11.82
C VAL A 55 3.14 4.53 -13.22
N ARG A 56 3.89 4.20 -14.28
CA ARG A 56 3.49 4.54 -15.66
C ARG A 56 2.21 3.85 -16.10
N THR A 57 1.99 2.59 -15.69
CA THR A 57 0.85 1.79 -16.14
C THR A 57 -0.40 2.05 -15.29
N ARG A 58 -0.25 2.19 -13.98
CA ARG A 58 -1.37 2.26 -13.03
C ARG A 58 -1.42 3.56 -12.22
N GLY A 59 -0.41 4.42 -12.27
CA GLY A 59 -0.31 5.61 -11.42
C GLY A 59 -1.53 6.55 -11.52
N ASN A 60 -2.17 6.66 -12.68
CA ASN A 60 -3.40 7.44 -12.86
C ASN A 60 -4.65 6.85 -12.16
N LEU A 61 -4.56 5.61 -11.67
CA LEU A 61 -5.60 4.93 -10.88
C LEU A 61 -5.35 5.10 -9.37
N PHE A 62 -4.18 5.61 -8.98
CA PHE A 62 -3.82 5.68 -7.58
C PHE A 62 -4.59 6.80 -6.87
N MET A 63 -4.80 6.60 -5.58
CA MET A 63 -5.21 7.64 -4.65
C MET A 63 -4.00 8.11 -3.86
N VAL A 64 -3.89 9.42 -3.69
CA VAL A 64 -2.84 10.07 -2.89
C VAL A 64 -3.48 10.62 -1.61
N CYS A 65 -2.78 10.47 -0.48
CA CYS A 65 -3.14 11.14 0.77
C CYS A 65 -2.10 12.23 1.09
N ASP A 66 -2.55 13.48 1.12
CA ASP A 66 -1.74 14.64 1.50
C ASP A 66 -2.00 15.05 2.96
N ILE A 67 -0.93 15.46 3.65
CA ILE A 67 -0.98 16.20 4.92
C ILE A 67 -0.35 17.57 4.68
N ASP A 68 -1.12 18.64 4.90
CA ASP A 68 -0.68 20.02 4.71
C ASP A 68 -0.07 20.28 3.31
N GLY A 69 -0.67 19.65 2.29
CA GLY A 69 -0.22 19.76 0.89
C GLY A 69 1.02 18.94 0.54
N VAL A 70 1.50 18.09 1.45
CA VAL A 70 2.64 17.19 1.22
C VAL A 70 2.16 15.74 1.17
N GLN A 71 2.54 15.02 0.12
CA GLN A 71 2.22 13.60 -0.04
C GLN A 71 2.73 12.79 1.16
N ALA A 72 1.80 12.11 1.83
CA ALA A 72 2.05 11.30 3.01
C ALA A 72 1.83 9.81 2.76
N GLY A 73 1.02 9.45 1.76
CA GLY A 73 0.82 8.07 1.35
C GLY A 73 0.12 7.95 0.01
N MET A 74 0.05 6.72 -0.50
CA MET A 74 -0.68 6.37 -1.71
C MET A 74 -1.39 5.02 -1.55
N ALA A 75 -2.37 4.81 -2.41
CA ALA A 75 -3.13 3.57 -2.50
C ALA A 75 -3.44 3.21 -3.95
N ASP A 76 -3.41 1.91 -4.27
CA ASP A 76 -3.93 1.32 -5.51
C ASP A 76 -4.84 0.16 -5.17
N TRP A 77 -5.96 0.04 -5.88
CA TRP A 77 -6.95 -1.01 -5.71
C TRP A 77 -7.69 -1.27 -7.02
N GLU A 78 -8.25 -2.47 -7.14
CA GLU A 78 -9.10 -2.86 -8.26
C GLU A 78 -10.06 -3.95 -7.81
N ASN A 79 -11.35 -3.82 -8.14
CA ASN A 79 -12.39 -4.76 -7.71
C ASN A 79 -12.42 -4.95 -6.19
N ASP A 80 -12.13 -6.16 -5.70
CA ASP A 80 -12.05 -6.49 -4.28
C ASP A 80 -10.62 -6.52 -3.73
N PHE A 81 -9.62 -6.09 -4.50
CA PHE A 81 -8.21 -6.25 -4.17
C PHE A 81 -7.48 -4.91 -4.01
N ILE A 82 -6.74 -4.77 -2.90
CA ILE A 82 -5.85 -3.64 -2.63
C ILE A 82 -4.45 -4.04 -3.08
N TRP A 83 -4.03 -3.51 -4.23
CA TRP A 83 -2.72 -3.77 -4.83
C TRP A 83 -1.59 -3.08 -4.07
N ALA A 84 -1.84 -1.89 -3.53
CA ALA A 84 -0.82 -1.12 -2.83
C ALA A 84 -1.43 -0.22 -1.76
N LEU A 85 -0.75 -0.14 -0.62
CA LEU A 85 -0.98 0.86 0.41
C LEU A 85 0.37 1.22 1.02
N HIS A 86 0.88 2.40 0.69
CA HIS A 86 2.19 2.86 1.12
C HIS A 86 2.06 4.17 1.88
N VAL A 87 2.70 4.24 3.05
CA VAL A 87 2.80 5.46 3.85
C VAL A 87 4.27 5.84 3.95
N HIS A 88 4.57 7.10 3.67
CA HIS A 88 5.92 7.62 3.75
C HIS A 88 6.51 7.31 5.15
N PRO A 89 7.73 6.77 5.29
CA PRO A 89 8.27 6.34 6.58
C PRO A 89 8.17 7.41 7.69
N ALA A 90 8.50 8.67 7.36
CA ALA A 90 8.40 9.81 8.29
C ALA A 90 6.97 10.25 8.63
N ARG A 91 5.94 9.72 7.95
CA ARG A 91 4.51 10.02 8.16
C ARG A 91 3.74 8.85 8.77
N GLN A 92 4.41 7.75 9.07
CA GLN A 92 3.80 6.62 9.74
C GLN A 92 3.40 6.96 11.19
N GLY A 93 2.38 6.28 11.71
CA GLY A 93 1.85 6.54 13.05
C GLY A 93 0.96 7.78 13.16
N GLN A 94 0.76 8.51 12.06
CA GLN A 94 -0.10 9.70 11.99
C GLN A 94 -1.51 9.38 11.46
N GLY A 95 -1.92 8.12 11.34
CA GLY A 95 -3.26 7.74 10.88
C GLY A 95 -3.47 7.64 9.36
N VAL A 96 -2.48 8.04 8.53
CA VAL A 96 -2.55 8.00 7.05
C VAL A 96 -2.98 6.64 6.50
N GLY A 97 -2.34 5.56 6.97
CA GLY A 97 -2.65 4.22 6.49
C GLY A 97 -4.09 3.79 6.80
N GLY A 98 -4.60 4.15 7.98
CA GLY A 98 -5.98 3.88 8.36
C GLY A 98 -6.98 4.70 7.51
N ALA A 99 -6.65 5.95 7.20
CA ALA A 99 -7.48 6.80 6.34
C ALA A 99 -7.57 6.26 4.90
N LEU A 100 -6.43 5.87 4.31
CA LEU A 100 -6.37 5.25 2.98
C LEU A 100 -7.12 3.92 2.95
N LEU A 101 -6.92 3.06 3.95
CA LEU A 101 -7.58 1.77 4.04
C LEU A 101 -9.11 1.93 4.13
N ALA A 102 -9.59 2.81 5.02
CA ALA A 102 -11.01 3.08 5.16
C ALA A 102 -11.63 3.64 3.87
N TRP A 103 -10.90 4.49 3.15
CA TRP A 103 -11.33 5.01 1.85
C TRP A 103 -11.47 3.88 0.81
N MET A 104 -10.49 2.99 0.71
CA MET A 104 -10.53 1.86 -0.22
C MET A 104 -11.64 0.87 0.12
N GLU A 105 -11.82 0.52 1.40
CA GLU A 105 -12.91 -0.35 1.84
C GLU A 105 -14.29 0.21 1.47
N ALA A 106 -14.48 1.53 1.62
CA ALA A 106 -15.70 2.19 1.19
C ALA A 106 -15.90 2.13 -0.33
N ALA A 107 -14.82 2.31 -1.10
CA ALA A 107 -14.85 2.25 -2.56
C ALA A 107 -15.12 0.83 -3.09
N ILE A 108 -14.46 -0.18 -2.53
CA ILE A 108 -14.67 -1.61 -2.83
C ILE A 108 -16.12 -2.00 -2.55
N ARG A 109 -16.65 -1.59 -1.39
CA ARG A 109 -18.06 -1.84 -1.05
C ARG A 109 -19.01 -1.14 -2.02
N ALA A 110 -18.75 0.13 -2.36
CA ALA A 110 -19.57 0.87 -3.31
C ALA A 110 -19.55 0.26 -4.71
N ALA A 111 -18.48 -0.46 -5.08
CA ALA A 111 -18.39 -1.24 -6.30
C ALA A 111 -19.12 -2.60 -6.24
N GLY A 112 -19.77 -2.93 -5.11
CA GLY A 112 -20.61 -4.12 -4.95
C GLY A 112 -19.89 -5.35 -4.43
N PHE A 113 -18.64 -5.25 -4.00
CA PHE A 113 -17.90 -6.37 -3.43
C PHE A 113 -18.18 -6.52 -1.93
N ALA A 114 -18.39 -7.77 -1.49
CA ALA A 114 -18.70 -8.11 -0.10
C ALA A 114 -17.45 -8.33 0.78
N ARG A 115 -16.25 -8.22 0.21
CA ARG A 115 -14.98 -8.38 0.92
C ARG A 115 -13.90 -7.50 0.31
N ALA A 116 -12.87 -7.20 1.08
CA ALA A 116 -11.61 -6.65 0.62
C ALA A 116 -10.49 -7.68 0.83
N ARG A 117 -9.54 -7.73 -0.10
CA ARG A 117 -8.39 -8.63 -0.11
C ARG A 117 -7.12 -7.85 -0.34
N LEU A 118 -6.01 -8.35 0.19
CA LEU A 118 -4.68 -7.83 -0.08
C LEU A 118 -3.62 -8.87 0.23
N GLU A 119 -2.43 -8.61 -0.27
CA GLU A 119 -1.27 -9.45 -0.03
C GLU A 119 -0.19 -8.69 0.74
N THR A 120 0.56 -9.41 1.55
CA THR A 120 1.77 -8.90 2.20
C THR A 120 2.76 -10.04 2.43
N ASP A 121 4.03 -9.72 2.64
CA ASP A 121 5.02 -10.75 2.92
C ASP A 121 5.00 -11.21 4.38
N SER A 122 5.33 -12.49 4.59
CA SER A 122 5.33 -13.13 5.91
C SER A 122 6.26 -12.46 6.92
N PHE A 123 7.39 -11.91 6.45
CA PHE A 123 8.34 -11.16 7.27
C PHE A 123 7.79 -9.79 7.70
N ASN A 124 6.82 -9.23 6.96
CA ASN A 124 6.29 -7.89 7.18
C ASN A 124 5.27 -7.88 8.34
N THR A 125 5.76 -8.21 9.53
CA THR A 125 4.97 -8.30 10.77
C THR A 125 4.24 -7.01 11.10
N ARG A 126 4.79 -5.85 10.73
CA ARG A 126 4.14 -4.54 10.89
C ARG A 126 2.88 -4.43 10.03
N SER A 127 2.96 -4.81 8.75
CA SER A 127 1.81 -4.82 7.84
C SER A 127 0.73 -5.78 8.35
N ARG A 128 1.13 -7.01 8.71
CA ARG A 128 0.22 -8.03 9.26
C ARG A 128 -0.51 -7.54 10.52
N GLN A 129 0.21 -6.93 11.47
CA GLN A 129 -0.39 -6.33 12.66
C GLN A 129 -1.30 -5.15 12.34
N PHE A 130 -0.94 -4.31 11.36
CA PHE A 130 -1.74 -3.18 10.92
C PHE A 130 -3.09 -3.68 10.37
N TYR A 131 -3.08 -4.62 9.43
CA TYR A 131 -4.31 -5.15 8.84
C TYR A 131 -5.13 -5.99 9.82
N GLY A 132 -4.48 -6.78 10.69
CA GLY A 132 -5.17 -7.50 11.77
C GLY A 132 -5.94 -6.56 12.71
N LYS A 133 -5.35 -5.40 13.07
CA LYS A 133 -6.05 -4.36 13.85
C LYS A 133 -7.25 -3.74 13.12
N HIS A 134 -7.27 -3.79 11.79
CA HIS A 134 -8.38 -3.31 10.97
C HIS A 134 -9.38 -4.42 10.60
N GLY A 135 -9.23 -5.63 11.16
CA GLY A 135 -10.19 -6.72 11.01
C GLY A 135 -9.92 -7.67 9.85
N TYR A 136 -8.74 -7.62 9.24
CA TYR A 136 -8.33 -8.62 8.24
C TYR A 136 -7.84 -9.89 8.93
N ALA A 137 -8.15 -11.04 8.33
CA ALA A 137 -7.65 -12.35 8.72
C ALA A 137 -6.68 -12.88 7.65
N GLU A 138 -5.62 -13.57 8.07
CA GLU A 138 -4.75 -14.33 7.17
C GLU A 138 -5.50 -15.59 6.70
N THR A 139 -5.70 -15.75 5.40
CA THR A 139 -6.54 -16.83 4.83
C THR A 139 -5.77 -17.82 3.97
N ASP A 140 -4.63 -17.42 3.40
CA ASP A 140 -3.79 -18.28 2.58
C ASP A 140 -2.31 -17.85 2.61
N THR A 141 -1.42 -18.72 2.14
CA THR A 141 0.03 -18.48 2.10
C THR A 141 0.68 -19.24 0.95
N TYR A 142 1.46 -18.54 0.12
CA TYR A 142 2.12 -19.11 -1.05
C TYR A 142 3.45 -18.39 -1.36
N PRO A 143 4.35 -18.97 -2.18
CA PRO A 143 5.58 -18.29 -2.60
C PRO A 143 5.28 -17.01 -3.39
N ASP A 144 6.07 -15.94 -3.19
CA ASP A 144 5.98 -14.72 -4.00
C ASP A 144 6.51 -14.98 -5.42
N GLU A 145 5.60 -14.98 -6.40
CA GLU A 145 5.91 -15.11 -7.82
C GLU A 145 5.91 -13.76 -8.56
N GLU A 146 5.31 -12.71 -7.99
CA GLU A 146 5.09 -11.43 -8.66
C GLU A 146 6.33 -10.53 -8.61
N TRP A 147 6.98 -10.47 -7.45
CA TRP A 147 8.14 -9.60 -7.23
C TRP A 147 9.48 -10.32 -7.40
N ASP A 148 9.47 -11.65 -7.54
CA ASP A 148 10.66 -12.52 -7.55
C ASP A 148 11.55 -12.28 -6.32
N SER A 149 10.91 -11.95 -5.20
CA SER A 149 11.60 -11.65 -3.95
C SER A 149 12.14 -12.92 -3.27
N GLY A 150 11.52 -14.07 -3.58
CA GLY A 150 11.71 -15.34 -2.90
C GLY A 150 11.19 -15.34 -1.46
N PHE A 151 10.32 -14.40 -1.11
CA PHE A 151 9.59 -14.39 0.14
C PHE A 151 8.31 -15.21 0.04
N THR A 152 7.62 -15.30 1.18
CA THR A 152 6.33 -15.99 1.29
C THR A 152 5.24 -14.94 1.39
N THR A 153 4.34 -14.92 0.43
CA THR A 153 3.14 -14.09 0.40
C THR A 153 2.09 -14.65 1.35
N ILE A 154 1.44 -13.75 2.09
CA ILE A 154 0.26 -14.02 2.91
C ILE A 154 -0.92 -13.28 2.28
N LEU A 155 -1.99 -14.00 1.98
CA LEU A 155 -3.28 -13.42 1.59
C LEU A 155 -4.06 -13.04 2.85
N LEU A 156 -4.55 -11.80 2.89
CA LEU A 156 -5.42 -11.30 3.94
C LEU A 156 -6.79 -10.92 3.37
N GLU A 157 -7.86 -11.30 4.06
CA GLU A 157 -9.23 -10.96 3.69
C GLU A 157 -10.02 -10.34 4.84
N LYS A 158 -10.94 -9.43 4.50
CA LYS A 158 -11.90 -8.84 5.42
C LYS A 158 -13.29 -8.78 4.78
N PRO A 159 -14.32 -9.38 5.40
CA PRO A 159 -15.71 -9.14 5.00
C PRO A 159 -16.07 -7.67 5.17
N LEU A 160 -16.70 -7.08 4.17
CA LEU A 160 -17.22 -5.72 4.24
C LEU A 160 -18.70 -5.78 4.65
N PRO A 161 -19.13 -5.00 5.65
CA PRO A 161 -20.53 -4.97 6.04
C PRO A 161 -21.39 -4.44 4.89
N ALA A 162 -22.63 -4.93 4.79
CA ALA A 162 -23.62 -4.44 3.82
C ALA A 162 -23.91 -2.94 4.04
#